data_AF-A0A6A5ABK7-F1
#
_entry.id   AF-A0A6A5ABK7-F1
#
_cell.length_a   1.000
_cell.length_b   1.000
_cell.length_c   1.000
_cell.angle_alpha   90.00
_cell.angle_beta   90.00
_cell.angle_gamma   90.00
#
_symmetry.space_group_name_H-M   'P 1'
#
loop_
_entity.id
_entity.type
_entity.pdbx_description
1 polymer ?
#
loop_
_entity_poly.entity_id
_entity_poly.type
_entity_poly.pdbx_seq_one_letter_code
_entity_poly.pdbx_strand_id
1 'polypeptide(L)'
;MAALVAMEDVRAYLQSQESMEAQFEEDVARNPYSIETWTSYLNLLHTKPSGHRLSKERVALFRRALSYVPLSYKLWKRFLDESYALVRGLRIDRPELVELTLLYEDALVHLHKMPRIWLQYLSLLDHLRWGTRTRRVFDRALRALPITQHKSIWGPYLAFIHAQGVASTAIRVYRRFLMFDPSGREEYVRYLLSMELWEEASIQLVHVLNLPHPPSSRHALWMELCSLISSHPDDISSALN
;
A
#
# COMPACT_ATOMS: atom_id res chain seq x y z
N MET A 1 -5.08 -1.80 56.39
CA MET A 1 -6.20 -2.68 56.03
C MET A 1 -6.64 -2.47 54.58
N ALA A 2 -6.94 -1.24 54.14
CA ALA A 2 -7.31 -0.95 52.73
C ALA A 2 -6.26 -1.34 51.67
N ALA A 3 -4.96 -1.19 51.95
CA ALA A 3 -3.90 -1.58 51.01
C ALA A 3 -3.73 -3.09 50.84
N LEU A 4 -4.06 -3.88 51.86
CA LEU A 4 -4.01 -5.35 51.82
C LEU A 4 -5.19 -5.91 51.01
N VAL A 5 -6.39 -5.36 51.20
CA VAL A 5 -7.58 -5.71 50.40
C VAL A 5 -7.37 -5.37 48.92
N ALA A 6 -6.82 -4.20 48.62
CA ALA A 6 -6.47 -3.84 47.24
C ALA A 6 -5.41 -4.77 46.61
N MET A 7 -4.48 -5.29 47.40
CA MET A 7 -3.49 -6.27 46.92
C MET A 7 -4.08 -7.66 46.71
N GLU A 8 -5.02 -8.09 47.55
CA GLU A 8 -5.76 -9.35 47.39
C GLU A 8 -6.68 -9.32 46.16
N ASP A 9 -7.36 -8.20 45.92
CA ASP A 9 -8.19 -7.99 44.72
C ASP A 9 -7.36 -7.99 43.44
N VAL A 10 -6.17 -7.36 43.45
CA VAL A 10 -5.22 -7.40 42.34
C VAL A 10 -4.70 -8.82 42.10
N ARG A 11 -4.43 -9.57 43.18
CA ARG A 11 -3.94 -10.96 43.07
C ARG A 11 -5.01 -11.91 42.55
N ALA A 12 -6.26 -11.74 42.99
CA ALA A 12 -7.41 -12.48 42.48
C ALA A 12 -7.68 -12.15 41.00
N TYR A 13 -7.54 -10.87 40.61
CA TYR A 13 -7.62 -10.46 39.21
C TYR A 13 -6.52 -11.11 38.35
N LEU A 14 -5.27 -11.09 38.81
CA LEU A 14 -4.15 -11.73 38.09
C LEU A 14 -4.33 -13.26 37.99
N GLN A 15 -4.76 -13.93 39.05
CA GLN A 15 -5.09 -15.35 39.00
C GLN A 15 -6.24 -15.67 38.04
N SER A 16 -7.24 -14.77 37.95
CA SER A 16 -8.33 -14.92 36.99
C SER A 16 -7.81 -14.83 35.54
N GLN A 17 -6.89 -13.89 35.26
CA GLN A 17 -6.25 -13.77 33.95
C GLN A 17 -5.39 -14.99 33.62
N GLU A 18 -4.54 -15.45 34.53
CA GLU A 18 -3.72 -16.65 34.35
C GLU A 18 -4.57 -17.90 34.07
N SER A 19 -5.69 -18.05 34.80
CA SER A 19 -6.61 -19.19 34.56
C SER A 19 -7.28 -19.13 33.18
N MET A 20 -7.64 -17.94 32.71
CA MET A 20 -8.23 -17.75 31.39
C MET A 20 -7.20 -18.01 30.31
N GLU A 21 -5.96 -17.51 30.46
CA GLU A 21 -4.86 -17.78 29.54
C GLU A 21 -4.58 -19.28 29.42
N ALA A 22 -4.54 -20.01 30.54
CA ALA A 22 -4.33 -21.47 30.53
C ALA A 22 -5.45 -22.21 29.77
N GLN A 23 -6.72 -21.79 29.93
CA GLN A 23 -7.84 -22.37 29.17
C GLN A 23 -7.68 -22.12 27.66
N PHE A 24 -7.29 -20.90 27.26
CA PHE A 24 -7.04 -20.60 25.84
C PHE A 24 -5.82 -21.33 25.30
N GLU A 25 -4.77 -21.55 26.11
CA GLU A 25 -3.63 -22.38 25.71
C GLU A 25 -4.03 -23.84 25.49
N GLU A 26 -4.90 -24.37 26.33
CA GLU A 26 -5.45 -25.72 26.16
C GLU A 26 -6.34 -25.81 24.91
N ASP A 27 -7.18 -24.81 24.66
CA ASP A 27 -8.03 -24.75 23.46
C ASP A 27 -7.22 -24.57 22.18
N VAL A 28 -6.14 -23.79 22.22
CA VAL A 28 -5.16 -23.68 21.13
C VAL A 28 -4.45 -24.99 20.89
N ALA A 29 -4.08 -25.72 21.95
CA ALA A 29 -3.45 -27.04 21.82
C ALA A 29 -4.42 -28.07 21.22
N ARG A 30 -5.71 -28.00 21.59
CA ARG A 30 -6.77 -28.86 21.04
C ARG A 30 -7.06 -28.55 19.58
N ASN A 31 -7.16 -27.26 19.22
CA ASN A 31 -7.52 -26.82 17.86
C ASN A 31 -6.61 -25.69 17.33
N PRO A 32 -5.36 -26.00 16.92
CA PRO A 32 -4.40 -24.98 16.49
C PRO A 32 -4.79 -24.20 15.22
N TYR A 33 -5.70 -24.73 14.40
CA TYR A 33 -6.10 -24.12 13.13
C TYR A 33 -7.34 -23.21 13.24
N SER A 34 -7.98 -23.12 14.40
CA SER A 34 -9.20 -22.32 14.58
C SER A 34 -8.88 -20.83 14.74
N ILE A 35 -9.22 -20.03 13.73
CA ILE A 35 -8.99 -18.58 13.75
C ILE A 35 -9.72 -17.90 14.92
N GLU A 36 -10.90 -18.40 15.28
CA GLU A 36 -11.73 -17.81 16.34
C GLU A 36 -11.06 -17.90 17.70
N THR A 37 -10.50 -19.07 18.03
CA THR A 37 -9.75 -19.29 19.29
C THR A 37 -8.58 -18.31 19.42
N TRP A 38 -7.79 -18.15 18.35
CA TRP A 38 -6.69 -17.19 18.30
C TRP A 38 -7.17 -15.74 18.43
N THR A 39 -8.28 -15.37 17.76
CA THR A 39 -8.79 -14.00 17.86
C THR A 39 -9.33 -13.67 19.25
N SER A 40 -9.98 -14.61 19.92
CA SER A 40 -10.45 -14.48 21.30
C SER A 40 -9.27 -14.38 22.26
N TYR A 41 -8.25 -15.23 22.09
CA TYR A 41 -7.05 -15.20 22.91
C TYR A 41 -6.29 -13.86 22.78
N LEU A 42 -6.17 -13.34 21.55
CA LEU A 42 -5.60 -12.01 21.29
C LEU A 42 -6.43 -10.85 21.88
N ASN A 43 -7.75 -11.02 22.03
CA ASN A 43 -8.62 -10.03 22.67
C ASN A 43 -8.46 -10.02 24.19
N LEU A 44 -8.20 -11.18 24.78
CA LEU A 44 -7.97 -11.30 26.22
C LEU A 44 -6.63 -10.68 26.62
N LEU A 45 -5.59 -10.97 25.84
CA LEU A 45 -4.25 -10.35 25.96
C LEU A 45 -4.21 -8.92 25.42
N HIS A 46 -5.31 -8.16 25.48
CA HIS A 46 -5.33 -6.73 25.14
C HIS A 46 -4.47 -5.95 26.15
N THR A 47 -3.17 -5.98 25.91
CA THR A 47 -2.15 -5.27 26.66
C THR A 47 -2.09 -3.85 26.15
N LYS A 48 -2.04 -2.89 27.08
CA LYS A 48 -1.80 -1.49 26.73
C LYS A 48 -0.48 -1.42 25.94
N PRO A 49 -0.45 -0.76 24.78
CA PRO A 49 0.78 -0.66 24.01
C PRO A 49 1.85 0.07 24.83
N SER A 50 3.05 -0.52 24.89
CA SER A 50 4.22 0.05 25.56
C SER A 50 4.86 1.10 24.64
N GLY A 51 4.17 2.23 24.46
CA GLY A 51 4.58 3.31 23.57
C GLY A 51 4.27 3.00 22.11
N HIS A 52 5.29 3.07 21.24
CA HIS A 52 5.14 2.95 19.78
C HIS A 52 5.43 1.54 19.24
N ARG A 53 5.51 0.53 20.12
CA ARG A 53 5.76 -0.87 19.77
C ARG A 53 4.72 -1.78 20.43
N LEU A 54 4.37 -2.87 19.76
CA LEU A 54 3.55 -3.92 20.37
C LEU A 54 4.34 -4.60 21.49
N SER A 55 3.63 -5.04 22.54
CA SER A 55 4.23 -5.89 23.57
C SER A 55 4.88 -7.13 22.94
N LYS A 56 6.04 -7.54 23.45
CA LYS A 56 6.78 -8.72 22.95
C LYS A 56 5.92 -9.98 23.02
N GLU A 57 5.12 -10.13 24.08
CA GLU A 57 4.18 -11.25 24.27
C GLU A 57 3.13 -11.28 23.16
N ARG A 58 2.57 -10.10 22.82
CA ARG A 58 1.56 -9.99 21.77
C ARG A 58 2.11 -10.31 20.38
N VAL A 59 3.34 -9.86 20.08
CA VAL A 59 4.02 -10.22 18.83
C VAL A 59 4.32 -11.72 18.78
N ALA A 60 4.78 -12.32 19.88
CA ALA A 60 5.03 -13.75 19.96
C ALA A 60 3.74 -14.56 19.72
N LEU A 61 2.62 -14.10 20.29
CA LEU A 61 1.32 -14.73 20.06
C LEU A 61 0.86 -14.62 18.61
N PHE A 62 0.98 -13.45 17.98
CA PHE A 62 0.68 -13.32 16.55
C PHE A 62 1.56 -14.25 15.70
N ARG A 63 2.87 -14.30 15.96
CA ARG A 63 3.79 -15.20 15.23
C ARG A 63 3.44 -16.67 15.43
N ARG A 64 3.07 -17.07 16.64
CA ARG A 64 2.61 -18.44 16.94
C ARG A 64 1.33 -18.74 16.17
N ALA A 65 0.32 -17.88 16.24
CA ALA A 65 -0.93 -18.05 15.49
C ALA A 65 -0.70 -18.16 13.97
N LEU A 66 0.19 -17.30 13.43
CA LEU A 66 0.54 -17.28 12.01
C LEU A 66 1.39 -18.48 11.57
N SER A 67 2.16 -19.11 12.47
CA SER A 67 2.85 -20.36 12.15
C SER A 67 1.89 -21.53 11.90
N TYR A 68 0.72 -21.55 12.58
CA TYR A 68 -0.31 -22.56 12.34
C TYR A 68 -1.23 -22.19 11.18
N VAL A 69 -1.61 -20.90 11.05
CA VAL A 69 -2.53 -20.42 10.03
C VAL A 69 -1.93 -19.27 9.19
N PRO A 70 -0.92 -19.55 8.34
CA PRO A 70 -0.18 -18.51 7.63
C PRO A 70 -1.01 -17.76 6.57
N LEU A 71 -2.07 -18.38 6.03
CA LEU A 71 -2.95 -17.74 5.03
C LEU A 71 -4.12 -16.95 5.65
N SER A 72 -4.19 -16.83 6.97
CA SER A 72 -5.30 -16.12 7.62
C SER A 72 -5.20 -14.61 7.38
N TYR A 73 -6.00 -14.10 6.44
CA TYR A 73 -6.10 -12.67 6.18
C TYR A 73 -6.51 -11.88 7.44
N LYS A 74 -7.45 -12.40 8.24
CA LYS A 74 -7.95 -11.70 9.44
C LYS A 74 -6.83 -11.46 10.46
N LEU A 75 -6.01 -12.48 10.73
CA LEU A 75 -4.91 -12.38 11.70
C LEU A 75 -3.81 -11.45 11.21
N TRP A 76 -3.37 -11.62 9.95
CA TRP A 76 -2.39 -10.72 9.34
C TRP A 76 -2.88 -9.27 9.30
N LYS A 77 -4.12 -9.05 8.87
CA LYS A 77 -4.67 -7.71 8.75
C LYS A 77 -4.72 -7.00 10.09
N ARG A 78 -5.15 -7.70 11.13
CA ARG A 78 -5.18 -7.20 12.51
C ARG A 78 -3.78 -6.89 13.03
N PHE A 79 -2.82 -7.79 12.82
CA PHE A 79 -1.43 -7.57 13.24
C PHE A 79 -0.82 -6.33 12.56
N LEU A 80 -1.07 -6.17 11.26
CA LEU A 80 -0.63 -5.00 10.49
C LEU A 80 -1.32 -3.71 10.94
N ASP A 81 -2.63 -3.73 11.18
CA ASP A 81 -3.38 -2.54 11.65
C ASP A 81 -2.92 -2.09 13.04
N GLU A 82 -2.75 -3.03 13.96
CA GLU A 82 -2.25 -2.72 15.30
C GLU A 82 -0.83 -2.15 15.23
N SER A 83 0.05 -2.75 14.41
CA SER A 83 1.42 -2.26 14.23
C SER A 83 1.46 -0.87 13.56
N TYR A 84 0.63 -0.66 12.54
CA TYR A 84 0.53 0.63 11.84
C TYR A 84 -0.03 1.74 12.75
N ALA A 85 -1.02 1.42 13.60
CA ALA A 85 -1.61 2.38 14.52
C ALA A 85 -0.59 2.97 15.52
N LEU A 86 0.36 2.16 15.98
CA LEU A 86 1.41 2.60 16.91
C LEU A 86 2.49 3.45 16.25
N VAL A 87 2.73 3.22 14.96
CA VAL A 87 3.79 3.89 14.19
C VAL A 87 3.27 5.17 13.51
N ARG A 88 1.94 5.36 13.48
CA ARG A 88 1.31 6.53 12.87
C ARG A 88 1.78 7.83 13.53
N GLY A 89 2.31 8.74 12.72
CA GLY A 89 2.75 10.07 13.16
C GLY A 89 4.19 10.11 13.66
N LEU A 90 4.93 9.00 13.58
CA LEU A 90 6.38 9.01 13.81
C LEU A 90 7.12 9.73 12.67
N ARG A 91 8.32 10.22 12.98
CA ARG A 91 9.25 10.77 11.99
C ARG A 91 9.75 9.66 11.07
N ILE A 92 10.03 10.01 9.82
CA ILE A 92 10.42 9.08 8.74
C ILE A 92 11.66 8.25 9.08
N ASP A 93 12.62 8.78 9.85
CA ASP A 93 13.89 8.11 10.16
C ASP A 93 13.82 7.06 11.28
N ARG A 94 12.63 6.83 11.85
CA ARG A 94 12.47 5.94 13.00
C ARG A 94 12.60 4.46 12.61
N PRO A 95 13.34 3.63 13.37
CA PRO A 95 13.55 2.21 13.04
C PRO A 95 12.25 1.40 13.07
N GLU A 96 11.24 1.84 13.83
CA GLU A 96 9.92 1.20 13.92
C GLU A 96 9.22 1.14 12.55
N LEU A 97 9.42 2.14 11.70
CA LEU A 97 8.88 2.16 10.33
C LEU A 97 9.55 1.09 9.47
N VAL A 98 10.86 0.89 9.62
CA VAL A 98 11.61 -0.14 8.90
C VAL A 98 11.14 -1.53 9.34
N GLU A 99 10.99 -1.76 10.64
CA GLU A 99 10.42 -3.00 11.19
C GLU A 99 9.02 -3.28 10.61
N LEU A 100 8.19 -2.25 10.49
CA LEU A 100 6.87 -2.36 9.87
C LEU A 100 6.97 -2.74 8.38
N THR A 101 7.92 -2.18 7.62
CA THR A 101 8.12 -2.61 6.21
C THR A 101 8.52 -4.07 6.09
N LEU A 102 9.35 -4.59 7.00
CA LEU A 102 9.71 -6.01 7.03
C LEU A 102 8.50 -6.88 7.35
N LEU A 103 7.63 -6.43 8.26
CA LEU A 103 6.39 -7.13 8.57
C LEU A 103 5.43 -7.19 7.37
N TYR A 104 5.33 -6.11 6.59
CA TYR A 104 4.55 -6.14 5.34
C TYR A 104 5.15 -7.09 4.31
N GLU A 105 6.47 -7.13 4.15
CA GLU A 105 7.13 -8.07 3.23
C GLU A 105 6.85 -9.52 3.64
N ASP A 106 6.90 -9.84 4.93
CA ASP A 106 6.56 -11.16 5.49
C ASP A 106 5.09 -11.54 5.22
N ALA A 107 4.16 -10.61 5.51
CA ALA A 107 2.74 -10.81 5.22
C ALA A 107 2.47 -11.09 3.74
N LEU A 108 3.21 -10.41 2.84
CA LEU A 108 3.06 -10.55 1.39
C LEU A 108 3.59 -11.87 0.85
N VAL A 109 4.49 -12.58 1.57
CA VAL A 109 4.89 -13.95 1.19
C VAL A 109 3.66 -14.87 1.14
N HIS A 110 2.75 -14.73 2.10
CA HIS A 110 1.56 -15.56 2.21
C HIS A 110 0.32 -14.95 1.52
N LEU A 111 0.17 -13.62 1.56
CA LEU A 111 -1.05 -12.91 1.14
C LEU A 111 -0.86 -12.04 -0.12
N HIS A 112 0.01 -12.45 -1.04
CA HIS A 112 0.32 -11.68 -2.25
C HIS A 112 -0.90 -11.39 -3.16
N LYS A 113 -2.00 -12.13 -3.05
CA LYS A 113 -3.24 -11.91 -3.86
C LYS A 113 -4.20 -10.88 -3.24
N MET A 114 -3.88 -10.31 -2.07
CA MET A 114 -4.78 -9.44 -1.31
C MET A 114 -4.47 -7.95 -1.56
N PRO A 115 -5.28 -7.21 -2.35
CA PRO A 115 -4.95 -5.85 -2.77
C PRO A 115 -4.91 -4.85 -1.62
N ARG A 116 -5.73 -5.05 -0.57
CA ARG A 116 -5.78 -4.15 0.60
C ARG A 116 -4.44 -4.06 1.33
N ILE A 117 -3.70 -5.16 1.42
CA ILE A 117 -2.39 -5.20 2.08
C ILE A 117 -1.37 -4.43 1.24
N TRP A 118 -1.39 -4.64 -0.08
CA TRP A 118 -0.55 -3.87 -1.02
C TRP A 118 -0.80 -2.37 -0.93
N LEU A 119 -2.07 -1.93 -0.94
CA LEU A 119 -2.40 -0.51 -0.87
C LEU A 119 -1.90 0.15 0.43
N GLN A 120 -2.01 -0.55 1.56
CA GLN A 120 -1.49 -0.07 2.84
C GLN A 120 0.03 0.00 2.84
N TYR A 121 0.69 -1.03 2.30
CA TYR A 121 2.15 -1.04 2.19
C TYR A 121 2.66 0.08 1.26
N LEU A 122 2.00 0.29 0.13
CA LEU A 122 2.33 1.37 -0.82
C LEU A 122 2.14 2.76 -0.20
N SER A 123 1.07 2.96 0.56
CA SER A 123 0.83 4.20 1.32
C SER A 123 1.93 4.46 2.35
N LEU A 124 2.33 3.42 3.09
CA LEU A 124 3.46 3.51 4.02
C LEU A 124 4.77 3.88 3.30
N LEU A 125 5.07 3.23 2.18
CA LEU A 125 6.29 3.51 1.41
C LEU A 125 6.29 4.90 0.79
N ASP A 126 5.14 5.42 0.38
CA ASP A 126 5.01 6.80 -0.08
C ASP A 126 5.29 7.80 1.05
N HIS A 127 4.78 7.52 2.26
CA HIS A 127 5.09 8.32 3.45
C HIS A 127 6.59 8.33 3.78
N LEU A 128 7.29 7.20 3.57
CA LEU A 128 8.73 7.07 3.76
C LEU A 128 9.58 7.73 2.66
N ARG A 129 8.97 8.17 1.55
CA ARG A 129 9.64 8.82 0.42
C ARG A 129 10.78 7.99 -0.21
N TRP A 130 10.71 6.67 -0.14
CA TRP A 130 11.71 5.78 -0.74
C TRP A 130 11.48 5.54 -2.23
N GLY A 131 11.78 6.55 -3.08
CA GLY A 131 11.37 6.55 -4.49
C GLY A 131 11.64 5.26 -5.28
N THR A 132 12.89 4.77 -5.29
CA THR A 132 13.26 3.57 -6.06
C THR A 132 12.65 2.28 -5.51
N ARG A 133 12.54 2.16 -4.18
CA ARG A 133 11.95 0.98 -3.52
C ARG A 133 10.44 0.96 -3.72
N THR A 134 9.76 2.08 -3.53
CA THR A 134 8.33 2.24 -3.76
C THR A 134 7.95 1.86 -5.19
N ARG A 135 8.70 2.33 -6.20
CA ARG A 135 8.50 1.94 -7.60
C ARG A 135 8.60 0.43 -7.82
N ARG A 136 9.63 -0.22 -7.26
CA ARG A 136 9.82 -1.68 -7.37
C ARG A 136 8.68 -2.45 -6.71
N VAL A 137 8.11 -1.92 -5.63
CA VAL A 137 6.96 -2.52 -4.94
C VAL A 137 5.68 -2.34 -5.75
N PHE A 138 5.44 -1.18 -6.39
CA PHE A 138 4.34 -1.00 -7.35
C PHE A 138 4.44 -2.01 -8.51
N ASP A 139 5.62 -2.17 -9.10
CA ASP A 139 5.88 -3.15 -10.16
C ASP A 139 5.69 -4.60 -9.68
N ARG A 140 5.94 -4.88 -8.39
CA ARG A 140 5.69 -6.21 -7.80
C ARG A 140 4.20 -6.43 -7.54
N ALA A 141 3.48 -5.41 -7.07
CA ALA A 141 2.04 -5.48 -6.81
C ALA A 141 1.27 -5.76 -8.11
N LEU A 142 1.60 -5.09 -9.21
CA LEU A 142 0.98 -5.31 -10.53
C LEU A 142 1.26 -6.71 -11.09
N ARG A 143 2.40 -7.33 -10.75
CA ARG A 143 2.70 -8.72 -11.15
C ARG A 143 1.98 -9.74 -10.27
N ALA A 144 1.80 -9.45 -8.98
CA ALA A 144 1.22 -10.38 -8.02
C ALA A 144 -0.32 -10.41 -8.06
N LEU A 145 -0.94 -9.27 -8.38
CA LEU A 145 -2.39 -9.11 -8.32
C LEU A 145 -3.07 -9.40 -9.67
N PRO A 146 -4.32 -9.94 -9.65
CA PRO A 146 -5.11 -10.11 -10.86
C PRO A 146 -5.38 -8.79 -11.58
N ILE A 147 -5.51 -8.86 -12.91
CA ILE A 147 -5.72 -7.71 -13.81
C ILE A 147 -6.95 -6.87 -13.40
N THR A 148 -8.00 -7.51 -12.86
CA THR A 148 -9.22 -6.84 -12.38
C THR A 148 -8.95 -5.83 -11.27
N GLN A 149 -7.87 -6.01 -10.50
CA GLN A 149 -7.50 -5.16 -9.36
C GLN A 149 -6.45 -4.10 -9.73
N HIS A 150 -5.89 -4.14 -10.94
CA HIS A 150 -4.86 -3.20 -11.37
C HIS A 150 -5.34 -1.75 -11.34
N LYS A 151 -6.63 -1.50 -11.62
CA LYS A 151 -7.26 -0.17 -11.55
C LYS A 151 -7.02 0.51 -10.20
N SER A 152 -7.09 -0.24 -9.10
CA SER A 152 -6.90 0.30 -7.74
C SER A 152 -5.44 0.67 -7.44
N ILE A 153 -4.47 0.05 -8.13
CA ILE A 153 -3.03 0.30 -7.92
C ILE A 153 -2.55 1.44 -8.83
N TRP A 154 -3.07 1.52 -10.04
CA TRP A 154 -2.67 2.53 -11.02
C TRP A 154 -2.92 3.95 -10.53
N GLY A 155 -4.06 4.23 -9.88
CA GLY A 155 -4.33 5.56 -9.32
C GLY A 155 -3.23 6.06 -8.36
N PRO A 156 -2.93 5.34 -7.27
CA PRO A 156 -1.82 5.67 -6.38
C PRO A 156 -0.46 5.71 -7.09
N TYR A 157 -0.24 4.85 -8.09
CA TYR A 157 1.04 4.80 -8.79
C TYR A 157 1.29 6.04 -9.67
N LEU A 158 0.27 6.52 -10.39
CA LEU A 158 0.35 7.75 -11.17
C LEU A 158 0.56 8.97 -10.26
N ALA A 159 -0.16 9.05 -9.14
CA ALA A 159 0.03 10.11 -8.15
C ALA A 159 1.47 10.13 -7.58
N PHE A 160 2.04 8.95 -7.29
CA PHE A 160 3.43 8.82 -6.84
C PHE A 160 4.42 9.32 -7.90
N ILE A 161 4.19 9.02 -9.17
CA ILE A 161 5.07 9.45 -10.27
C ILE A 161 5.03 10.96 -10.47
N HIS A 162 3.84 11.54 -10.40
CA HIS A 162 3.67 13.00 -10.44
C HIS A 162 4.41 13.66 -9.27
N ALA A 163 4.34 13.09 -8.08
CA ALA A 163 5.09 13.59 -6.92
C ALA A 163 6.61 13.43 -7.07
N GLN A 164 7.08 12.42 -7.81
CA GLN A 164 8.52 12.17 -7.99
C GLN A 164 9.15 13.10 -9.05
N GLY A 165 8.38 13.57 -10.03
CA GLY A 165 8.83 14.55 -11.03
C GLY A 165 9.88 14.06 -12.03
N VAL A 166 10.13 12.75 -12.13
CA VAL A 166 11.12 12.19 -13.06
C VAL A 166 10.45 11.76 -14.36
N ALA A 167 10.59 12.60 -15.39
CA ALA A 167 9.92 12.43 -16.68
C ALA A 167 10.19 11.06 -17.34
N SER A 168 11.46 10.63 -17.41
CA SER A 168 11.83 9.36 -18.07
C SER A 168 11.17 8.13 -17.43
N THR A 169 11.03 8.12 -16.11
CA THR A 169 10.31 7.05 -15.40
C THR A 169 8.81 7.16 -15.59
N ALA A 170 8.27 8.38 -15.59
CA ALA A 170 6.86 8.62 -15.79
C ALA A 170 6.40 8.12 -17.15
N ILE A 171 7.12 8.48 -18.22
CA ILE A 171 6.88 8.03 -19.60
C ILE A 171 6.79 6.50 -19.67
N ARG A 172 7.77 5.79 -19.09
CA ARG A 172 7.79 4.32 -19.11
C ARG A 172 6.59 3.71 -18.42
N VAL A 173 6.16 4.30 -17.30
CA VAL A 173 5.02 3.80 -16.54
C VAL A 173 3.71 4.12 -17.24
N TYR A 174 3.57 5.34 -17.78
CA TYR A 174 2.41 5.75 -18.57
C TYR A 174 2.24 4.89 -19.82
N ARG A 175 3.32 4.59 -20.56
CA ARG A 175 3.27 3.66 -21.70
C ARG A 175 2.69 2.30 -21.29
N ARG A 176 3.06 1.78 -20.11
CA ARG A 176 2.49 0.53 -19.57
C ARG A 176 1.04 0.68 -19.13
N PHE A 177 0.68 1.82 -18.51
CA PHE A 177 -0.69 2.11 -18.11
C PHE A 177 -1.63 2.19 -19.32
N LEU A 178 -1.20 2.81 -20.41
CA LEU A 178 -1.98 2.96 -21.64
C LEU A 178 -2.23 1.64 -22.37
N MET A 179 -1.39 0.62 -22.17
CA MET A 179 -1.67 -0.74 -22.64
C MET A 179 -2.85 -1.38 -21.89
N PHE A 180 -3.11 -0.95 -20.65
CA PHE A 180 -4.19 -1.46 -19.82
C PHE A 180 -5.49 -0.64 -19.96
N ASP A 181 -5.38 0.69 -19.92
CA ASP A 181 -6.51 1.60 -20.09
C ASP A 181 -6.15 2.76 -21.05
N PRO A 182 -6.56 2.66 -22.33
CA PRO A 182 -6.33 3.72 -23.31
C PRO A 182 -6.99 5.05 -22.98
N SER A 183 -7.99 5.07 -22.10
CA SER A 183 -8.76 6.27 -21.72
C SER A 183 -7.91 7.29 -20.97
N GLY A 184 -6.87 6.82 -20.27
CA GLY A 184 -5.94 7.67 -19.50
C GLY A 184 -4.95 8.48 -20.34
N ARG A 185 -5.05 8.43 -21.69
CA ARG A 185 -4.11 9.11 -22.58
C ARG A 185 -4.14 10.62 -22.46
N GLU A 186 -5.30 11.22 -22.18
CA GLU A 186 -5.39 12.67 -21.95
C GLU A 186 -4.64 13.10 -20.68
N GLU A 187 -4.73 12.32 -19.60
CA GLU A 187 -3.98 12.62 -18.38
C GLU A 187 -2.47 12.54 -18.63
N TYR A 188 -2.03 11.58 -19.45
CA TYR A 188 -0.63 11.49 -19.87
C TYR A 188 -0.19 12.71 -20.69
N VAL A 189 -1.01 13.17 -21.64
CA VAL A 189 -0.72 14.41 -22.40
C VAL A 189 -0.59 15.59 -21.46
N ARG A 190 -1.53 15.80 -20.53
CA ARG A 190 -1.45 16.90 -19.54
C ARG A 190 -0.16 16.82 -18.71
N TYR A 191 0.24 15.62 -18.31
CA TYR A 191 1.50 15.42 -17.61
C TYR A 191 2.72 15.80 -18.48
N LEU A 192 2.77 15.37 -19.74
CA LEU A 192 3.87 15.71 -20.65
C LEU A 192 3.97 17.22 -20.90
N LEU A 193 2.83 17.90 -21.03
CA LEU A 193 2.78 19.36 -21.13
C LEU A 193 3.31 20.05 -19.87
N SER A 194 2.99 19.54 -18.68
CA SER A 194 3.53 20.09 -17.42
C SER A 194 5.03 19.89 -17.25
N MET A 195 5.62 18.91 -17.94
CA MET A 195 7.04 18.60 -17.94
C MET A 195 7.78 19.21 -19.14
N GLU A 196 7.11 20.05 -19.94
CA GLU A 196 7.65 20.72 -21.14
C GLU A 196 8.18 19.74 -22.19
N LEU A 197 7.64 18.52 -22.24
CA LEU A 197 7.99 17.50 -23.24
C LEU A 197 7.06 17.60 -24.45
N TRP A 198 7.26 18.66 -25.24
CA TRP A 198 6.39 19.03 -26.35
C TRP A 198 6.34 17.97 -27.46
N GLU A 199 7.47 17.35 -27.78
CA GLU A 199 7.58 16.33 -28.83
C GLU A 199 6.72 15.11 -28.50
N GLU A 200 6.94 14.48 -27.34
CA GLU A 200 6.13 13.33 -26.93
C GLU A 200 4.66 13.70 -26.73
N ALA A 201 4.36 14.90 -26.23
CA ALA A 201 2.99 15.38 -26.05
C ALA A 201 2.26 15.47 -27.40
N SER A 202 2.92 16.01 -28.43
CA SER A 202 2.35 16.16 -29.78
C SER A 202 2.02 14.80 -30.40
N ILE A 203 2.93 13.82 -30.29
CA ILE A 203 2.71 12.45 -30.79
C ILE A 203 1.52 11.80 -30.08
N GLN A 204 1.43 11.94 -28.75
CA GLN A 204 0.32 11.37 -28.00
C GLN A 204 -1.01 12.05 -28.30
N LEU A 205 -1.03 13.37 -28.51
CA LEU A 205 -2.22 14.12 -28.95
C LEU A 205 -2.74 13.61 -30.28
N VAL A 206 -1.87 13.41 -31.28
CA VAL A 206 -2.25 12.83 -32.57
C VAL A 206 -2.90 11.46 -32.39
N HIS A 207 -2.36 10.63 -31.49
CA HIS A 207 -2.97 9.33 -31.20
C HIS A 207 -4.34 9.47 -30.52
N VAL A 208 -4.55 10.42 -29.60
CA VAL A 208 -5.87 10.68 -28.99
C VAL A 208 -6.88 11.12 -30.06
N LEU A 209 -6.46 12.01 -30.96
CA LEU A 209 -7.30 12.54 -32.04
C LEU A 209 -7.75 11.45 -33.03
N ASN A 210 -6.91 10.44 -33.26
CA ASN A 210 -7.23 9.29 -34.10
C ASN A 210 -8.13 8.24 -33.42
N LEU A 211 -8.48 8.41 -32.14
CA LEU A 211 -9.43 7.51 -31.48
C LEU A 211 -10.86 7.74 -31.99
N PRO A 212 -11.67 6.68 -32.16
CA PRO A 212 -13.05 6.80 -32.64
C PRO A 212 -13.94 7.61 -31.68
N HIS A 213 -13.67 7.53 -30.38
CA HIS A 213 -14.36 8.26 -29.33
C HIS A 213 -13.34 8.86 -28.35
N PRO A 214 -12.80 10.07 -28.63
CA PRO A 214 -11.95 10.75 -27.67
C PRO A 214 -12.77 11.21 -26.46
N PRO A 215 -12.18 11.23 -25.25
CA PRO A 215 -12.88 11.71 -24.05
C PRO A 215 -13.26 13.20 -24.15
N SER A 216 -12.37 14.01 -24.74
CA SER A 216 -12.57 15.42 -25.01
C SER A 216 -13.02 15.69 -26.45
N SER A 217 -13.55 16.90 -26.70
CA SER A 217 -13.98 17.29 -28.04
C SER A 217 -12.79 17.30 -29.02
N ARG A 218 -12.98 16.70 -30.20
CA ARG A 218 -11.95 16.65 -31.26
C ARG A 218 -11.41 18.03 -31.62
N HIS A 219 -12.30 19.03 -31.66
CA HIS A 219 -11.91 20.40 -31.97
C HIS A 219 -10.96 20.99 -30.91
N ALA A 220 -11.26 20.80 -29.62
CA ALA A 220 -10.40 21.30 -28.54
C ALA A 220 -8.99 20.67 -28.60
N LEU A 221 -8.91 19.35 -28.79
CA LEU A 221 -7.64 18.64 -28.93
C LEU A 221 -6.85 19.10 -30.17
N TRP A 222 -7.55 19.43 -31.27
CA TRP A 222 -6.92 19.94 -32.48
C TRP A 222 -6.36 21.36 -32.28
N MET A 223 -7.10 22.23 -31.58
CA MET A 223 -6.62 23.57 -31.24
C MET A 223 -5.41 23.53 -30.29
N GLU A 224 -5.42 22.62 -29.32
CA GLU A 224 -4.29 22.39 -28.42
C GLU A 224 -3.05 21.93 -29.21
N LEU A 225 -3.20 20.97 -30.12
CA LEU A 225 -2.11 20.53 -31.00
C LEU A 225 -1.57 21.68 -31.89
N CYS A 226 -2.44 22.45 -32.53
CA CYS A 226 -2.04 23.60 -33.34
C CYS A 226 -1.30 24.66 -32.51
N SER A 227 -1.75 24.91 -31.27
CA SER A 227 -1.08 25.85 -30.37
C SER A 227 0.33 25.38 -30.01
N LEU A 228 0.52 24.08 -29.77
CA LEU A 228 1.82 23.50 -29.44
C LEU A 228 2.80 23.54 -30.61
N ILE A 229 2.34 23.19 -31.82
CA ILE A 229 3.18 23.20 -33.03
C ILE A 229 3.59 24.63 -33.38
N SER A 230 2.69 25.61 -33.19
CA SER A 230 3.01 27.01 -33.47
C SER A 230 3.88 27.68 -32.41
N SER A 231 3.81 27.26 -31.14
CA SER A 231 4.64 27.81 -30.06
C SER A 231 6.02 27.17 -29.96
N HIS A 232 6.17 25.90 -30.31
CA HIS A 232 7.44 25.16 -30.24
C HIS A 232 7.81 24.43 -31.55
N PRO A 233 8.03 25.15 -32.67
CA PRO A 233 8.34 24.51 -33.95
C PRO A 233 9.68 23.74 -33.95
N ASP A 234 10.71 24.30 -33.29
CA ASP A 234 12.08 23.76 -33.31
C ASP A 234 12.18 22.42 -32.55
N ASP A 235 11.47 22.29 -31.42
CA ASP A 235 11.48 21.10 -30.56
C ASP A 235 10.62 19.94 -31.10
N ILE A 236 9.66 20.24 -31.99
CA ILE A 236 8.71 19.25 -32.54
C ILE A 236 9.17 18.72 -33.91
N SER A 237 10.02 19.48 -34.62
CA SER A 237 10.40 19.19 -36.03
C SER A 237 11.15 17.88 -36.24
N SER A 238 11.72 17.29 -35.18
CA SER A 238 12.57 16.10 -35.27
C SER A 238 11.79 14.78 -35.44
N ALA A 239 10.56 14.68 -34.93
CA ALA A 239 9.79 13.42 -34.87
C ALA A 239 8.50 13.38 -35.70
N LEU A 240 8.07 14.47 -36.33
CA LEU A 240 6.90 14.49 -37.23
C LEU A 240 7.23 14.24 -38.71
N ASN A 241 8.53 14.11 -39.05
CA ASN A 241 9.01 13.72 -40.39
C ASN A 241 9.19 12.21 -40.53
#